data_AF-A0A9X0QFT5-F1
#
_entry.id   AF-A0A9X0QFT5-F1
#
_cell.length_a   1.000
_cell.length_b   1.000
_cell.length_c   1.000
_cell.angle_alpha   90.00
_cell.angle_beta   90.00
_cell.angle_gamma   90.00
#
_symmetry.space_group_name_H-M   'P 1'
#
loop_
_entity.id
_entity.type
_entity.pdbx_description
1 polymer ?
#
loop_
_entity_poly.entity_id
_entity_poly.type
_entity_poly.pdbx_seq_one_letter_code
_entity_poly.pdbx_strand_id
1 'polypeptide(L)'
;MLSDLSLKNMMRAEEMHQCIADELGGVHGADDRLFLFTAFVSVVMSHHEAILTLLKNERLARSALALFRPLLEAAYRGLFAGFLASSRELEVINDGYTLWNLERLSGISG
;
A
#
# COMPACT_ATOMS: atom_id res chain seq x y z
N MET A 1 -12.92 -25.20 -10.81
CA MET A 1 -13.82 -25.23 -9.64
C MET A 1 -12.99 -25.00 -8.39
N LEU A 2 -13.02 -23.76 -7.88
CA LEU A 2 -12.44 -23.40 -6.58
C LEU A 2 -13.15 -24.20 -5.46
N SER A 3 -12.40 -24.62 -4.44
CA SER A 3 -12.98 -25.33 -3.29
C SER A 3 -13.89 -24.40 -2.47
N ASP A 4 -14.86 -24.96 -1.75
CA ASP A 4 -15.76 -24.19 -0.87
C ASP A 4 -14.99 -23.31 0.14
N LEU A 5 -13.85 -23.81 0.62
CA LEU A 5 -12.94 -23.05 1.47
C LEU A 5 -12.34 -21.83 0.75
N SER A 6 -11.93 -22.00 -0.50
CA SER A 6 -11.37 -20.91 -1.31
C SER A 6 -12.41 -19.84 -1.59
N LEU A 7 -13.65 -20.24 -1.89
CA LEU A 7 -14.75 -19.31 -2.12
C LEU A 7 -15.05 -18.48 -0.86
N LYS A 8 -15.14 -19.14 0.30
CA LYS A 8 -15.36 -18.46 1.59
C LYS A 8 -14.24 -17.46 1.91
N ASN A 9 -12.98 -17.82 1.64
CA ASN A 9 -11.86 -16.92 1.89
C ASN A 9 -11.86 -15.70 0.94
N MET A 10 -12.27 -15.89 -0.32
CA MET A 10 -12.41 -14.78 -1.28
C MET A 10 -13.51 -13.81 -0.85
N MET A 11 -14.67 -14.31 -0.42
CA MET A 11 -15.75 -13.45 0.09
C MET A 11 -15.29 -12.61 1.29
N ARG A 12 -14.60 -13.22 2.25
CA ARG A 12 -14.05 -12.49 3.41
C ARG A 12 -13.03 -11.43 3.01
N ALA A 13 -12.21 -11.70 2.00
CA ALA A 13 -11.24 -10.73 1.49
C ALA A 13 -11.95 -9.55 0.79
N GLU A 14 -13.02 -9.81 0.05
CA GLU A 14 -13.87 -8.76 -0.54
C GLU A 14 -14.55 -7.90 0.53
N GLU A 15 -15.12 -8.52 1.56
CA GLU A 15 -15.73 -7.81 2.69
C GLU A 15 -14.71 -6.91 3.41
N MET A 16 -13.49 -7.41 3.64
CA MET A 16 -12.41 -6.63 4.23
C MET A 16 -12.02 -5.45 3.34
N HIS A 17 -11.92 -5.66 2.03
CA HIS A 17 -11.63 -4.60 1.08
C HIS A 17 -12.71 -3.51 1.16
N GLN A 18 -13.99 -3.88 1.08
CA GLN A 18 -15.08 -2.93 1.12
C GLN A 18 -15.10 -2.13 2.44
N CYS A 19 -14.92 -2.81 3.57
CA CYS A 19 -14.86 -2.17 4.89
C CYS A 19 -13.76 -1.09 4.95
N ILE A 20 -12.56 -1.39 4.47
CA ILE A 20 -11.47 -0.41 4.44
C ILE A 20 -11.77 0.74 3.46
N ALA A 21 -12.36 0.45 2.31
CA ALA A 21 -12.72 1.47 1.33
C ALA A 21 -13.74 2.47 1.90
N ASP A 22 -14.74 1.97 2.62
CA ASP A 22 -15.79 2.78 3.24
C ASP A 22 -15.20 3.70 4.33
N GLU A 23 -14.30 3.18 5.17
CA GLU A 23 -13.60 3.97 6.20
C GLU A 23 -12.70 5.07 5.59
N LEU A 24 -12.02 4.78 4.48
CA LEU A 24 -11.14 5.74 3.81
C LEU A 24 -11.89 6.83 3.04
N GLY A 25 -13.11 6.55 2.57
CA GLY A 25 -13.93 7.46 1.78
C GLY A 25 -14.24 8.81 2.44
N GLY A 26 -13.99 8.93 3.76
CA GLY A 26 -14.14 10.19 4.51
C GLY A 26 -12.84 10.79 5.07
N VAL A 27 -11.69 10.14 4.89
CA VAL A 27 -10.42 10.56 5.53
C VAL A 27 -9.56 11.32 4.54
N HIS A 28 -9.55 12.65 4.64
CA HIS A 28 -8.64 13.51 3.87
C HIS A 28 -7.77 14.30 4.85
N GLY A 29 -6.47 14.06 4.80
CA GLY A 29 -5.52 14.51 5.82
C GLY A 29 -5.23 16.00 5.77
N ALA A 30 -5.32 16.66 6.93
CA ALA A 30 -4.79 18.01 7.17
C ALA A 30 -3.29 17.99 7.57
N ASP A 31 -2.72 16.80 7.78
CA ASP A 31 -1.34 16.55 8.23
C ASP A 31 -0.63 15.61 7.24
N ASP A 32 0.64 15.92 6.91
CA ASP A 32 1.46 15.22 5.91
C ASP A 32 1.62 13.74 6.23
N ARG A 33 1.70 13.39 7.52
CA ARG A 33 1.79 12.00 7.97
C ARG A 33 0.54 11.22 7.61
N LEU A 34 -0.63 11.78 7.92
CA LEU A 34 -1.91 11.16 7.63
C LEU A 34 -2.13 11.09 6.12
N PHE A 35 -1.74 12.13 5.38
CA PHE A 35 -1.76 12.12 3.92
C PHE A 35 -0.93 10.96 3.34
N LEU A 36 0.34 10.83 3.76
CA LEU A 36 1.23 9.75 3.29
C LEU A 36 0.72 8.36 3.69
N PHE A 37 0.21 8.21 4.92
CA PHE A 37 -0.40 6.97 5.36
C PHE A 37 -1.58 6.58 4.46
N THR A 38 -2.53 7.50 4.26
CA THR A 38 -3.69 7.28 3.39
C THR A 38 -3.29 6.99 1.95
N ALA A 39 -2.24 7.65 1.43
CA ALA A 39 -1.71 7.38 0.10
C ALA A 39 -1.19 5.93 -0.03
N PHE A 40 -0.41 5.44 0.93
CA PHE A 40 0.04 4.04 0.94
C PHE A 40 -1.13 3.06 1.09
N VAL A 41 -2.12 3.38 1.92
CA VAL A 41 -3.32 2.54 2.04
C VAL A 41 -4.08 2.49 0.71
N SER A 42 -4.20 3.59 -0.02
CA SER A 42 -4.81 3.60 -1.37
C SER A 42 -4.06 2.68 -2.35
N VAL A 43 -2.72 2.64 -2.29
CA VAL A 43 -1.90 1.72 -3.09
C VAL A 43 -2.13 0.26 -2.68
N VAL A 44 -2.19 -0.02 -1.37
CA VAL A 44 -2.51 -1.36 -0.84
C VAL A 44 -3.89 -1.81 -1.35
N MET A 45 -4.89 -0.94 -1.28
CA MET A 45 -6.24 -1.21 -1.76
C MET A 45 -6.25 -1.53 -3.25
N SER A 46 -5.55 -0.75 -4.07
CA SER A 46 -5.44 -0.98 -5.52
C SER A 46 -4.80 -2.35 -5.83
N HIS A 47 -3.76 -2.74 -5.11
CA HIS A 47 -3.15 -4.06 -5.26
C HIS A 47 -4.07 -5.19 -4.81
N HIS A 48 -4.79 -4.98 -3.71
CA HIS A 48 -5.74 -5.97 -3.19
C HIS A 48 -6.90 -6.20 -4.16
N GLU A 49 -7.47 -5.15 -4.74
CA GLU A 49 -8.51 -5.23 -5.78
C GLU A 49 -8.02 -5.99 -7.02
N ALA A 50 -6.81 -5.70 -7.48
CA ALA A 50 -6.20 -6.40 -8.61
C ALA A 50 -6.00 -7.90 -8.29
N ILE A 51 -5.55 -8.24 -7.09
CA ILE A 51 -5.43 -9.63 -6.63
C ILE A 51 -6.79 -10.34 -6.67
N LEU A 52 -7.84 -9.73 -6.10
CA LEU A 52 -9.18 -10.31 -6.10
C LEU A 52 -9.71 -10.53 -7.52
N THR A 53 -9.49 -9.55 -8.41
CA THR A 53 -9.87 -9.62 -9.83
C THR A 53 -9.16 -10.77 -10.54
N LEU A 54 -7.86 -10.96 -10.30
CA LEU A 54 -7.08 -12.05 -10.88
C LEU A 54 -7.48 -13.42 -10.31
N LEU A 55 -7.80 -13.51 -9.03
CA LEU A 55 -8.25 -14.76 -8.40
C LEU A 55 -9.64 -15.19 -8.89
N LYS A 56 -10.53 -14.25 -9.19
CA LYS A 56 -11.83 -14.52 -9.85
C LYS A 56 -11.68 -15.10 -11.25
N ASN A 57 -10.52 -14.91 -11.89
CA ASN A 57 -10.22 -15.47 -13.20
C ASN A 57 -9.31 -16.70 -13.06
N GLU A 58 -9.86 -17.91 -13.17
CA GLU A 58 -9.11 -19.17 -12.95
C GLU A 58 -7.82 -19.27 -13.78
N ARG A 59 -7.74 -18.62 -14.95
CA ARG A 59 -6.54 -18.62 -15.81
C ARG A 59 -5.43 -17.70 -15.33
N LEU A 60 -5.76 -16.70 -14.51
CA LEU A 60 -4.85 -15.65 -14.05
C LEU A 60 -4.53 -15.73 -12.56
N ALA A 61 -5.09 -16.71 -11.83
CA ALA A 61 -4.88 -16.86 -10.40
C ALA A 61 -3.38 -16.90 -9.98
N ARG A 62 -2.51 -17.46 -10.82
CA ARG A 62 -1.05 -17.46 -10.56
C ARG A 62 -0.44 -16.05 -10.64
N SER A 63 -0.96 -15.19 -11.51
CA SER A 63 -0.51 -13.80 -11.63
C SER A 63 -0.85 -12.97 -10.39
N ALA A 64 -1.88 -13.35 -9.62
CA ALA A 64 -2.20 -12.71 -8.35
C ALA A 64 -1.04 -12.81 -7.34
N LEU A 65 -0.26 -13.90 -7.37
CA LEU A 65 0.90 -14.07 -6.50
C LEU A 65 2.02 -13.06 -6.81
N ALA A 66 2.12 -12.55 -8.04
CA ALA A 66 3.10 -11.53 -8.39
C ALA A 66 2.80 -10.19 -7.68
N LEU A 67 1.53 -9.95 -7.33
CA LEU A 67 1.10 -8.73 -6.65
C LEU A 67 1.21 -8.80 -5.12
N PHE A 68 1.53 -9.97 -4.55
CA PHE A 68 1.68 -10.11 -3.09
C PHE A 68 2.86 -9.29 -2.54
N ARG A 69 3.99 -9.31 -3.26
CA ARG A 69 5.16 -8.52 -2.86
C ARG A 69 4.87 -7.01 -2.84
N PRO A 70 4.35 -6.39 -3.92
CA PRO A 70 4.06 -4.96 -3.90
C PRO A 70 2.95 -4.60 -2.89
N LEU A 71 1.97 -5.49 -2.65
CA LEU A 71 0.98 -5.31 -1.59
C LEU A 71 1.63 -5.19 -0.20
N LEU A 72 2.49 -6.14 0.16
CA LEU A 72 3.19 -6.13 1.46
C LEU A 72 4.12 -4.93 1.58
N GLU A 73 4.86 -4.62 0.52
CA GLU A 73 5.77 -3.48 0.51
C GLU A 73 5.05 -2.15 0.74
N ALA A 74 3.91 -1.93 0.07
CA ALA A 74 3.09 -0.75 0.29
C ALA A 74 2.52 -0.70 1.72
N ALA A 75 2.08 -1.84 2.28
CA ALA A 75 1.56 -1.91 3.63
C ALA A 75 2.64 -1.58 4.69
N TYR A 76 3.84 -2.13 4.55
CA TYR A 76 4.95 -1.84 5.46
C TYR A 76 5.41 -0.39 5.36
N ARG A 77 5.50 0.17 4.14
CA ARG A 77 5.85 1.59 3.95
C ARG A 77 4.79 2.52 4.53
N GLY A 78 3.51 2.18 4.37
CA GLY A 78 2.40 2.89 5.01
C GLY A 78 2.51 2.88 6.53
N LEU A 79 2.70 1.71 7.14
CA LEU A 79 2.90 1.59 8.59
C LEU A 79 4.11 2.38 9.09
N PHE A 80 5.22 2.33 8.35
CA PHE A 80 6.40 3.11 8.68
C PHE A 80 6.11 4.61 8.65
N ALA A 81 5.55 5.13 7.56
CA ALA A 81 5.20 6.55 7.45
C ALA A 81 4.17 6.97 8.51
N GLY A 82 3.12 6.19 8.71
CA GLY A 82 2.04 6.52 9.63
C GLY A 82 2.43 6.50 11.11
N PHE A 83 3.37 5.65 11.52
CA PHE A 83 3.59 5.39 12.95
C PHE A 83 5.05 5.49 13.43
N LEU A 84 6.03 5.27 12.56
CA LEU A 84 7.43 5.10 12.97
C LEU A 84 8.36 6.21 12.45
N ALA A 85 8.07 6.78 11.29
CA ALA A 85 8.92 7.77 10.64
C ALA A 85 9.00 9.07 11.46
N SER A 86 10.20 9.60 11.62
CA SER A 86 10.42 10.97 12.10
C SER A 86 9.96 12.01 11.07
N SER A 87 9.81 13.28 11.47
CA SER A 87 9.39 14.35 10.55
C SER A 87 10.34 14.51 9.37
N ARG A 88 11.66 14.40 9.59
CA ARG A 88 12.66 14.45 8.51
C ARG A 88 12.52 13.29 7.52
N GLU A 89 12.22 12.08 8.01
CA GLU A 89 11.98 10.93 7.15
C GLU A 89 10.68 11.06 6.36
N LEU A 90 9.65 11.72 6.92
CA LEU A 90 8.41 12.02 6.21
C LEU A 90 8.63 13.01 5.06
N GLU A 91 9.36 14.10 5.29
CA GLU A 91 9.71 15.07 4.24
C GLU A 91 10.39 14.37 3.06
N VAL A 92 11.36 13.51 3.35
CA VAL A 92 12.07 12.72 2.34
C VAL A 92 11.16 11.78 1.54
N ILE A 93 10.20 11.14 2.21
CA ILE A 93 9.22 10.24 1.56
C ILE A 93 8.27 11.06 0.68
N ASN A 94 7.82 12.21 1.18
CA ASN A 94 6.93 13.12 0.45
C ASN A 94 7.59 13.67 -0.82
N ASP A 95 8.87 14.00 -0.72
CA ASP A 95 9.68 14.51 -1.84
C ASP A 95 10.14 13.42 -2.82
N GLY A 96 9.70 12.16 -2.61
CA GLY A 96 9.96 11.06 -3.54
C GLY A 96 11.44 10.70 -3.67
N TYR A 97 12.23 10.78 -2.59
CA TYR A 97 13.67 10.49 -2.53
C TYR A 97 14.62 11.55 -3.13
N THR A 98 14.19 12.77 -3.43
CA THR A 98 15.12 13.80 -3.96
C THR A 98 16.18 14.27 -2.95
N LEU A 99 15.87 14.29 -1.65
CA LEU A 99 16.80 14.75 -0.60
C LEU A 99 17.95 13.76 -0.28
N TRP A 100 17.73 12.43 -0.35
CA TRP A 100 18.82 11.45 -0.17
C TRP A 100 19.88 11.53 -1.27
N ASN A 101 19.50 11.95 -2.48
CA ASN A 101 20.46 12.20 -3.55
C ASN A 101 21.23 13.50 -3.36
N LEU A 102 20.59 14.54 -2.78
CA LEU A 102 21.28 15.80 -2.49
C LEU A 102 22.32 15.65 -1.38
N GLU A 103 22.03 14.95 -0.28
CA GLU A 103 23.03 14.73 0.79
C GLU A 103 24.19 13.82 0.35
N ARG A 104 23.94 12.88 -0.57
CA ARG A 104 24.97 12.01 -1.14
C ARG A 104 25.79 12.71 -2.24
N LEU A 105 25.23 13.73 -2.89
CA LEU A 105 25.92 14.58 -3.88
C LEU A 105 26.61 15.80 -3.23
N SER A 106 26.14 16.27 -2.07
CA SER A 106 26.76 17.34 -1.29
C SER A 106 27.80 16.83 -0.27
N GLY A 107 27.90 15.52 -0.08
CA GLY A 107 28.99 14.85 0.65
C GLY A 107 30.34 14.84 -0.07
N ILE A 108 30.48 15.58 -1.19
CA ILE A 108 31.76 15.91 -1.82
C ILE A 108 31.98 17.42 -1.68
N SER A 109 32.13 17.91 -0.45
CA SER A 109 32.90 19.12 -0.14
C SER A 109 32.97 19.30 1.38
N GLY A 110 34.11 18.94 1.97
CA GLY A 110 34.44 19.20 3.38
C GLY A 110 35.17 18.05 4.03
#